data_AF-A0A0F4IUX2-F1
#
_entry.id   AF-A0A0F4IUX2-F1
#
_cell.length_a   1.000
_cell.length_b   1.000
_cell.length_c   1.000
_cell.angle_alpha   90.00
_cell.angle_beta   90.00
_cell.angle_gamma   90.00
#
_symmetry.space_group_name_H-M   'P 1'
#
loop_
_entity.id
_entity.type
_entity.pdbx_description
1 polymer ?
#
loop_
_entity_poly.entity_id
_entity_poly.type
_entity_poly.pdbx_seq_one_letter_code
_entity_poly.pdbx_strand_id
1 'polypeptide(L)'
;MCRWLAYSGSPLLLDAVLYRPEHSLINQSLRARLGVETTNGDGFGVGWYSPDGDGTPAVFRDTAPAWNNRNLRELAAHVRSPLFFAHVRASTGSAVQQTNCHPFR
;
A
#
# COMPACT_ATOMS: atom_id res chain seq x y z
N MET A 1 -10.16 5.31 9.99
CA MET A 1 -8.95 6.13 9.78
C MET A 1 -7.92 5.32 8.99
N CYS A 2 -7.60 5.72 7.75
CA CYS A 2 -6.62 5.03 6.90
C CYS A 2 -5.21 4.96 7.50
N ARG A 3 -4.36 4.07 6.98
CA ARG A 3 -2.91 4.01 7.25
C ARG A 3 -2.12 4.17 5.96
N TRP A 4 -0.92 4.74 6.06
CA TRP A 4 -0.02 4.92 4.91
C TRP A 4 1.44 4.75 5.32
N LEU A 5 2.27 4.52 4.32
CA LEU A 5 3.71 4.40 4.43
C LEU A 5 4.36 5.09 3.23
N ALA A 6 5.38 5.90 3.48
CA ALA A 6 6.23 6.45 2.45
C ALA A 6 7.68 6.03 2.71
N TYR A 7 8.42 5.77 1.65
CA TYR A 7 9.83 5.44 1.70
C TYR A 7 10.60 6.30 0.71
N SER A 8 11.76 6.81 1.13
CA SER A 8 12.74 7.47 0.27
C SER A 8 14.14 7.07 0.76
N GLY A 9 14.97 6.55 -0.13
CA GLY A 9 16.33 6.12 0.21
C GLY A 9 16.93 5.12 -0.78
N SER A 10 17.84 4.28 -0.28
CA SER A 10 18.46 3.23 -1.08
C SER A 10 17.43 2.22 -1.59
N PRO A 11 17.47 1.81 -2.88
CA PRO A 11 16.46 0.92 -3.43
C PRO A 11 16.26 -0.38 -2.63
N LEU A 12 15.05 -0.59 -2.11
CA LEU A 12 14.66 -1.82 -1.41
C LEU A 12 13.39 -2.43 -2.00
N LEU A 13 13.20 -3.73 -1.75
CA LEU A 13 11.99 -4.44 -2.15
C LEU A 13 10.80 -3.89 -1.35
N LEU A 14 9.67 -3.66 -2.01
CA LEU A 14 8.46 -3.22 -1.30
C LEU A 14 8.07 -4.18 -0.16
N ASP A 15 8.28 -5.49 -0.35
CA ASP A 15 8.06 -6.52 0.67
C ASP A 15 8.77 -6.24 2.01
N ALA A 16 9.95 -5.63 1.96
CA ALA A 16 10.74 -5.33 3.16
C ALA A 16 10.09 -4.32 4.11
N VAL A 17 9.10 -3.55 3.64
CA VAL A 17 8.32 -2.63 4.48
C VAL A 17 6.83 -2.94 4.49
N LEU A 18 6.28 -3.45 3.38
CA LEU A 18 4.85 -3.73 3.27
C LEU A 18 4.45 -4.98 4.05
N TYR A 19 5.32 -5.99 4.14
CA TYR A 19 4.96 -7.28 4.73
C TYR A 19 5.90 -7.74 5.85
N ARG A 20 7.23 -7.65 5.67
CA ARG A 20 8.21 -8.25 6.61
C ARG A 20 8.17 -7.70 8.04
N PRO A 21 8.00 -6.39 8.27
CA PRO A 21 7.98 -5.87 9.63
C PRO A 21 6.84 -6.48 10.46
N GLU A 22 7.07 -6.73 11.75
CA GLU A 22 6.03 -7.26 12.65
C GLU A 22 4.76 -6.38 12.64
N HIS A 23 4.96 -5.07 12.55
CA HIS A 23 3.91 -4.07 12.46
C HIS A 23 3.83 -3.47 11.05
N SER A 24 3.98 -4.31 10.02
CA SER A 24 3.92 -3.89 8.62
C SER A 24 2.60 -3.25 8.24
N LEU A 25 2.59 -2.50 7.12
CA LEU A 25 1.37 -1.87 6.62
C LEU A 25 0.27 -2.90 6.36
N ILE A 26 0.63 -4.09 5.88
CA ILE A 26 -0.33 -5.17 5.64
C ILE A 26 -0.87 -5.73 6.96
N ASN A 27 -0.05 -5.90 8.00
CA ASN A 27 -0.55 -6.29 9.32
C ASN A 27 -1.52 -5.23 9.87
N GLN A 28 -1.15 -3.96 9.78
CA GLN A 28 -2.00 -2.83 10.19
C GLN A 28 -3.30 -2.73 9.37
N SER A 29 -3.33 -3.24 8.14
CA SER A 29 -4.56 -3.29 7.35
C SER A 29 -5.63 -4.21 7.95
N LEU A 30 -5.21 -5.27 8.67
CA LEU A 30 -6.11 -6.21 9.32
C LEU A 30 -6.26 -5.96 10.83
N ARG A 31 -5.20 -5.47 11.49
CA ARG A 31 -5.10 -5.37 12.95
C ARG A 31 -4.41 -4.07 13.40
N ALA A 32 -4.98 -2.93 13.02
CA ALA A 32 -4.51 -1.63 13.50
C ALA A 32 -4.69 -1.50 15.02
N ARG A 33 -3.61 -1.15 15.74
CA ARG A 33 -3.63 -0.97 17.20
C ARG A 33 -3.87 0.49 17.63
N LEU A 34 -3.60 1.45 16.74
CA LEU A 34 -3.64 2.90 17.00
C LEU A 34 -4.60 3.60 16.03
N GLY A 35 -5.82 3.08 15.90
CA GLY A 35 -6.84 3.60 14.99
C GLY A 35 -8.24 3.48 15.59
N VAL A 36 -9.17 4.31 15.10
CA VAL A 36 -10.60 4.21 15.42
C VAL A 36 -11.17 2.88 14.93
N GLU A 37 -10.73 2.45 13.74
CA GLU A 37 -11.10 1.18 13.14
C GLU A 37 -9.95 0.18 13.26
N THR A 38 -10.25 -1.05 13.66
CA THR A 38 -9.28 -2.16 13.69
C THR A 38 -8.80 -2.53 12.29
N THR A 39 -9.68 -2.40 11.28
CA THR A 39 -9.45 -2.91 9.93
C THR A 39 -9.50 -1.79 8.89
N ASN A 40 -8.59 -1.85 7.92
CA ASN A 40 -8.52 -1.01 6.72
C ASN A 40 -8.68 -1.91 5.49
N GLY A 41 -9.93 -2.36 5.26
CA GLY A 41 -10.28 -3.34 4.23
C GLY A 41 -10.89 -2.77 2.96
N ASP A 42 -11.10 -1.46 2.88
CA ASP A 42 -11.87 -0.80 1.81
C ASP A 42 -11.00 -0.41 0.60
N GLY A 43 -9.96 -1.18 0.36
CA GLY A 43 -8.99 -1.03 -0.71
C GLY A 43 -7.59 -0.63 -0.25
N PHE A 44 -6.68 -0.63 -1.22
CA PHE A 44 -5.30 -0.19 -1.03
C PHE A 44 -4.76 0.45 -2.31
N GLY A 45 -3.57 1.04 -2.19
CA GLY A 45 -2.74 1.26 -3.35
C GLY A 45 -1.28 1.45 -3.00
N VAL A 46 -0.44 1.22 -3.99
CA VAL A 46 1.00 1.43 -3.95
C VAL A 46 1.42 2.14 -5.22
N GLY A 47 2.17 3.23 -5.05
CA GLY A 47 2.84 3.94 -6.13
C GLY A 47 4.35 3.90 -5.92
N TRP A 48 5.12 3.59 -6.96
CA TRP A 48 6.58 3.52 -6.86
C TRP A 48 7.25 4.06 -8.12
N TYR A 49 8.45 4.61 -7.95
CA TYR A 49 9.29 5.06 -9.05
C TYR A 49 10.30 3.96 -9.40
N SER A 50 10.40 3.62 -10.69
CA SER A 50 11.44 2.74 -11.19
C SER A 50 12.69 3.55 -11.55
N PRO A 51 13.91 3.07 -11.23
CA PRO A 51 15.15 3.69 -11.71
C PRO A 51 15.20 3.83 -13.24
N ASP A 52 14.62 2.85 -13.96
CA ASP A 52 14.59 2.81 -15.42
C ASP A 52 13.29 3.39 -16.01
N GLY A 53 12.46 4.03 -15.17
CA GLY A 53 11.18 4.62 -15.58
C GLY A 53 11.33 5.98 -16.24
N ASP A 54 10.23 6.50 -16.79
CA ASP A 54 10.12 7.83 -17.43
C ASP A 54 10.04 9.00 -16.43
N GLY A 55 10.45 8.79 -15.18
CA GLY A 55 10.28 9.76 -14.09
C GLY A 55 8.86 9.82 -13.52
N THR A 56 7.94 8.96 -13.94
CA THR A 56 6.59 8.88 -13.38
C THR A 56 6.36 7.58 -12.58
N PRO A 57 5.50 7.59 -11.55
CA PRO A 57 5.28 6.40 -10.75
C PRO A 57 4.34 5.42 -11.47
N ALA A 58 4.67 4.14 -11.38
CA ALA A 58 3.69 3.09 -11.58
C ALA A 58 2.74 3.08 -10.37
N VAL A 59 1.46 2.77 -10.61
CA VAL A 59 0.43 2.75 -9.55
C VAL A 59 -0.38 1.46 -9.65
N PHE A 60 -0.44 0.73 -8.56
CA PHE A 60 -1.30 -0.44 -8.40
C PHE A 60 -2.33 -0.17 -7.30
N ARG A 61 -3.62 -0.32 -7.61
CA ARG A 61 -4.74 -0.06 -6.71
C ARG A 61 -5.79 -1.15 -6.85
N ASP A 62 -6.43 -1.49 -5.75
CA ASP A 62 -7.54 -2.43 -5.72
C ASP A 62 -8.51 -2.02 -4.59
N THR A 63 -9.77 -2.39 -4.74
CA THR A 63 -10.81 -2.20 -3.71
C THR A 63 -10.87 -3.37 -2.73
N ALA A 64 -10.31 -4.53 -3.08
CA ALA A 64 -10.20 -5.66 -2.17
C ALA A 64 -9.21 -5.38 -1.03
N PRO A 65 -9.36 -6.07 0.12
CA PRO A 65 -8.44 -5.92 1.23
C PRO A 65 -6.99 -6.29 0.90
N ALA A 66 -6.05 -5.45 1.37
CA ALA A 66 -4.61 -5.64 1.10
C ALA A 66 -4.06 -6.96 1.65
N TRP A 67 -4.54 -7.40 2.81
CA TRP A 67 -4.06 -8.62 3.48
C TRP A 67 -4.36 -9.92 2.71
N ASN A 68 -5.30 -9.90 1.76
CA ASN A 68 -5.69 -11.07 0.98
C ASN A 68 -5.43 -10.91 -0.52
N ASN A 69 -4.68 -9.89 -0.93
CA ASN A 69 -4.36 -9.67 -2.34
C ASN A 69 -3.05 -10.39 -2.72
N ARG A 70 -3.17 -11.50 -3.45
CA ARG A 70 -2.00 -12.30 -3.90
C ARG A 70 -1.13 -11.52 -4.89
N ASN A 71 -1.75 -10.75 -5.78
CA ASN A 71 -1.01 -9.97 -6.77
C ASN A 71 -0.16 -8.88 -6.10
N LEU A 72 -0.67 -8.23 -5.05
CA LEU A 72 0.11 -7.29 -4.24
C LEU A 72 1.32 -7.98 -3.59
N ARG A 73 1.13 -9.21 -3.07
CA ARG A 73 2.21 -9.97 -2.43
C ARG A 73 3.31 -10.35 -3.42
N GLU A 74 2.92 -10.87 -4.59
CA GLU A 74 3.85 -11.21 -5.68
C GLU A 74 4.60 -9.97 -6.16
N LEU A 75 3.88 -8.87 -6.40
CA LEU A 75 4.46 -7.59 -6.83
C LEU A 75 5.46 -7.08 -5.79
N ALA A 76 5.09 -7.10 -4.51
CA ALA A 76 5.95 -6.58 -3.46
C ALA A 76 7.27 -7.35 -3.32
N ALA A 77 7.27 -8.65 -3.63
CA ALA A 77 8.46 -9.51 -3.59
C ALA A 77 9.46 -9.23 -4.72
N HIS A 78 9.02 -8.60 -5.82
CA HIS A 78 9.85 -8.39 -7.02
C HIS A 78 10.13 -6.92 -7.33
N VAL A 79 9.27 -5.99 -6.91
CA VAL A 79 9.46 -4.57 -7.16
C VAL A 79 10.43 -3.97 -6.15
N ARG A 80 11.52 -3.40 -6.67
CA ARG A 80 12.51 -2.62 -5.92
C ARG A 80 12.42 -1.15 -6.31
N SER A 81 12.40 -0.24 -5.34
CA SER A 81 12.30 1.19 -5.61
C SER A 81 13.03 2.03 -4.55
N PRO A 82 13.69 3.14 -4.94
CA PRO A 82 14.22 4.12 -4.00
C PRO A 82 13.13 5.03 -3.41
N LEU A 83 11.95 5.12 -4.03
CA LEU A 83 10.90 6.05 -3.66
C LEU A 83 9.52 5.45 -3.94
N PHE A 84 8.74 5.24 -2.88
CA PHE A 84 7.38 4.71 -3.02
C PHE A 84 6.46 5.15 -1.88
N PHE A 85 5.17 5.08 -2.16
CA PHE A 85 4.08 5.39 -1.24
C PHE A 85 3.05 4.27 -1.27
N ALA A 86 2.58 3.85 -0.11
CA ALA A 86 1.55 2.83 0.04
C ALA A 86 0.47 3.29 1.02
N HIS A 87 -0.77 2.88 0.77
CA HIS A 87 -1.92 3.27 1.57
C HIS A 87 -2.92 2.12 1.66
N VAL A 88 -3.49 1.92 2.85
CA VAL A 88 -4.61 0.99 3.09
C VAL A 88 -5.80 1.78 3.61
N ARG A 89 -6.97 1.53 3.02
CA ARG A 89 -8.14 2.38 3.14
C ARG A 89 -9.13 1.84 4.17
N ALA A 90 -9.64 2.73 5.01
CA ALA A 90 -10.82 2.53 5.85
C ALA A 90 -11.82 3.66 5.53
N SER A 91 -12.99 3.31 5.03
CA SER A 91 -14.07 4.23 4.67
C SER A 91 -15.14 4.26 5.74
N THR A 92 -15.65 5.45 6.07
CA THR A 92 -16.77 5.65 7.01
C THR A 92 -18.08 6.03 6.29
N GLY A 93 -18.25 5.62 5.03
CA GLY A 93 -19.48 5.86 4.26
C GLY A 93 -19.28 6.27 2.80
N SER A 94 -18.06 6.60 2.39
CA SER A 94 -17.76 6.85 0.97
C SER A 94 -17.66 5.54 0.17
N ALA A 95 -18.07 5.56 -1.10
CA ALA A 95 -18.09 4.37 -1.97
C ALA A 95 -16.75 3.63 -1.98
N VAL A 96 -16.81 2.29 -2.00
CA VAL A 96 -15.65 1.41 -2.15
C VAL A 96 -15.37 1.25 -3.66
N GLN A 97 -14.53 2.13 -4.18
CA GLN A 97 -14.18 2.20 -5.60
C GLN A 97 -12.70 2.54 -5.76
N GLN A 98 -12.10 2.07 -6.86
CA GLN A 98 -10.66 2.21 -7.11
C GLN A 98 -10.24 3.68 -7.23
N THR A 99 -11.12 4.55 -7.74
CA THR A 99 -10.89 6.00 -7.83
C THR A 99 -10.80 6.68 -6.47
N ASN A 100 -11.29 6.06 -5.39
CA ASN A 100 -11.15 6.55 -4.01
C ASN A 100 -9.93 5.95 -3.29
N CYS A 101 -9.14 5.11 -3.96
CA CYS A 101 -7.93 4.50 -3.42
C CYS A 101 -6.70 5.35 -3.78
N HIS A 102 -5.93 5.69 -2.75
CA HIS A 102 -4.65 6.39 -2.88
C HIS A 102 -3.54 5.40 -3.29
N PRO A 103 -2.40 5.86 -3.84
CA PRO A 103 -2.10 7.24 -4.20
C PRO A 103 -2.85 7.71 -5.46
N PHE A 104 -3.06 9.02 -5.55
CA PHE A 104 -3.60 9.68 -6.74
C PHE A 104 -2.45 10.17 -7.64
N ARG A 105 -2.70 10.19 -8.95
CA ARG A 105 -1.82 10.70 -10.00
C ARG A 105 -2.65 11.54 -10.96
#